data_AF-A0A6J1X3M7-F1
#
_entry.id   AF-A0A6J1X3M7-F1
#
_cell.length_a   1.000
_cell.length_b   1.000
_cell.length_c   1.000
_cell.angle_alpha   90.00
_cell.angle_beta   90.00
_cell.angle_gamma   90.00
#
_symmetry.space_group_name_H-M   'P 1'
#
loop_
_entity.id
_entity.type
_entity.pdbx_description
1 polymer ?
#
loop_
_entity_poly.entity_id
_entity_poly.type
_entity_poly.pdbx_seq_one_letter_code
_entity_poly.pdbx_strand_id
1 'polypeptide(L)'
;RLKRRILTAKEIEQLRDHTPALKKGSPQMFRNLRDKGIISYTEYLFLLSILTKPASGFQIAFNMFDTDGNQRVDKNEFLVVSTNIYCLFFKTLNHI
;
A
#
# COMPACT_ATOMS: atom_id res chain seq x y z
N ARG A 1 -4.42 19.54 20.49
CA ARG A 1 -4.61 19.95 19.07
C ARG A 1 -3.33 19.57 18.32
N LEU A 2 -3.35 18.50 17.52
CA LEU A 2 -2.19 18.11 16.72
C LEU A 2 -1.96 19.20 15.66
N LYS A 3 -0.83 19.92 15.73
CA LYS A 3 -0.44 20.85 14.68
C LYS A 3 -0.03 20.02 13.45
N ARG A 4 -0.57 20.36 12.28
CA ARG A 4 -0.14 19.73 11.02
C ARG A 4 1.36 20.00 10.85
N ARG A 5 2.18 18.94 10.84
CA ARG A 5 3.60 19.03 10.54
C ARG A 5 3.75 19.18 9.02
N ILE A 6 4.50 20.19 8.59
CA ILE A 6 4.89 20.38 7.19
C ILE A 6 6.27 19.73 7.04
N LEU A 7 6.39 18.78 6.13
CA LEU A 7 7.65 18.07 5.87
C LEU A 7 8.43 18.79 4.78
N THR A 8 9.72 19.00 5.02
CA THR A 8 10.68 19.45 4.02
C THR A 8 11.11 18.29 3.13
N ALA A 9 11.65 18.58 1.94
CA ALA A 9 12.17 17.55 1.04
C ALA A 9 13.26 16.69 1.70
N LYS A 10 14.12 17.29 2.52
CA LYS A 10 15.17 16.57 3.28
C LYS A 10 14.58 15.61 4.30
N GLU A 11 13.51 15.99 5.01
CA GLU A 11 12.83 15.09 5.94
C GLU A 11 12.17 13.93 5.18
N ILE A 12 11.59 14.17 4.01
CA ILE A 12 11.01 13.10 3.17
C ILE A 12 12.09 12.09 2.76
N GLU A 13 13.26 12.56 2.34
CA GLU A 13 14.40 11.71 2.01
C GLU A 13 14.85 10.88 3.21
N GLN A 14 14.96 11.48 4.40
CA GLN A 14 15.29 10.75 5.62
C GLN A 14 14.27 9.66 5.94
N LEU A 15 12.97 9.93 5.78
CA LEU A 15 11.91 8.93 6.01
C LEU A 15 12.01 7.77 5.02
N ARG A 16 12.35 8.06 3.75
CA ARG A 16 12.61 7.03 2.74
C ARG A 16 13.79 6.15 3.13
N ASP A 17 14.89 6.73 3.61
CA ASP A 17 16.09 5.98 3.97
C ASP A 17 15.89 5.07 5.21
N HIS A 18 14.96 5.43 6.09
CA HIS A 18 14.56 4.60 7.23
C HIS A 18 13.56 3.49 6.88
N THR A 19 13.01 3.49 5.66
CA THR A 19 12.05 2.48 5.24
C THR A 19 12.75 1.14 5.02
N PRO A 20 12.38 0.06 5.73
CA PRO A 20 13.04 -1.23 5.59
C PRO A 20 12.81 -1.83 4.20
N ALA A 21 13.83 -2.49 3.66
CA ALA A 21 13.71 -3.23 2.41
C ALA A 21 12.63 -4.33 2.51
N LEU A 22 11.95 -4.62 1.40
CA LEU A 22 10.85 -5.60 1.33
C LEU A 22 11.21 -6.97 1.93
N LYS A 23 12.44 -7.44 1.72
CA LYS A 23 12.96 -8.72 2.25
C LYS A 23 13.02 -8.78 3.79
N LYS A 24 12.88 -7.64 4.47
CA LYS A 24 12.88 -7.51 5.95
C LYS A 24 11.47 -7.33 6.52
N GLY A 25 10.43 -7.70 5.78
CA GLY A 25 9.05 -7.65 6.25
C GLY A 25 8.87 -8.39 7.58
N SER A 26 8.13 -7.79 8.51
CA SER A 26 7.77 -8.43 9.79
C SER A 26 6.40 -7.95 10.27
N PRO A 27 5.69 -8.73 11.10
CA PRO A 27 4.43 -8.30 11.71
C PRO A 27 4.56 -7.04 12.59
N GLN A 28 5.79 -6.69 12.99
CA GLN A 28 6.09 -5.50 13.79
C GLN A 28 6.58 -4.31 12.95
N MET A 29 6.60 -4.42 11.61
CA MET A 29 7.14 -3.39 10.71
C MET A 29 6.54 -1.99 10.98
N PHE A 30 5.21 -1.87 11.02
CA PHE A 30 4.55 -0.59 11.32
C PHE A 30 4.83 -0.09 12.74
N ARG A 31 4.96 -1.00 13.73
CA ARG A 31 5.30 -0.63 15.12
C ARG A 31 6.74 -0.15 15.26
N ASN A 32 7.65 -0.67 14.44
CA ASN A 32 9.05 -0.29 14.42
C ASN A 32 9.27 1.05 13.71
N LEU A 33 8.51 1.32 12.63
CA LEU A 33 8.56 2.60 11.90
C LEU A 33 8.01 3.77 12.73
N ARG A 34 6.98 3.54 13.57
CA ARG A 34 6.35 4.59 14.39
C ARG A 34 5.93 5.79 13.53
N ASP A 35 6.51 6.97 13.79
CA ASP A 35 6.29 8.24 13.10
C ASP A 35 7.31 8.50 11.97
N LYS A 36 8.17 7.52 11.67
CA LYS A 36 9.20 7.57 10.62
C LYS A 36 8.73 7.00 9.27
N GLY A 37 7.44 7.16 8.96
CA GLY A 37 6.87 6.75 7.68
C GLY A 37 5.82 7.75 7.18
N ILE A 38 5.55 7.70 5.88
CA ILE A 38 4.47 8.44 5.24
C ILE A 38 3.53 7.46 4.55
N ILE A 39 2.23 7.74 4.61
CA ILE A 39 1.18 6.98 3.95
C ILE A 39 0.29 8.00 3.26
N SER A 40 0.25 7.95 1.94
CA SER A 40 -0.70 8.71 1.12
C SER A 40 -2.13 8.21 1.35
N TYR A 41 -3.11 9.03 0.99
CA TYR A 41 -4.52 8.66 1.13
C TYR A 41 -4.87 7.36 0.38
N THR A 42 -4.29 7.17 -0.81
CA THR A 42 -4.46 5.96 -1.62
C THR A 42 -3.83 4.74 -0.95
N GLU A 43 -2.63 4.87 -0.39
CA GLU A 43 -1.98 3.77 0.33
C GLU A 43 -2.76 3.39 1.61
N TYR A 44 -3.33 4.35 2.32
CA TYR A 44 -4.15 4.10 3.51
C TYR A 44 -5.36 3.21 3.20
N LEU A 45 -6.13 3.59 2.19
CA LEU A 45 -7.31 2.84 1.78
C LEU A 45 -6.92 1.47 1.18
N PHE A 46 -5.78 1.35 0.48
CA PHE A 46 -5.23 0.04 0.08
C PHE A 46 -4.94 -0.86 1.28
N LEU A 47 -4.27 -0.35 2.32
CA LEU A 47 -4.03 -1.10 3.56
C LEU A 47 -5.33 -1.52 4.25
N LEU A 48 -6.34 -0.64 4.29
CA LEU A 48 -7.66 -0.97 4.81
C LEU A 48 -8.33 -2.10 4.02
N SER A 49 -8.18 -2.10 2.68
CA SER A 49 -8.68 -3.18 1.84
C SER A 49 -7.99 -4.51 2.14
N ILE A 50 -6.67 -4.52 2.37
CA ILE A 50 -5.92 -5.73 2.75
C ILE A 50 -6.43 -6.31 4.06
N LEU A 51 -6.70 -5.46 5.07
CA LEU A 51 -7.17 -5.91 6.38
C LEU A 51 -8.56 -6.55 6.37
N THR A 52 -9.38 -6.24 5.36
CA THR A 52 -10.77 -6.71 5.26
C THR A 52 -10.95 -7.90 4.32
N LYS A 53 -9.88 -8.39 3.68
CA LYS A 53 -9.94 -9.55 2.76
C LYS A 53 -9.57 -10.85 3.46
N PRO A 54 -10.31 -11.95 3.19
CA PRO A 54 -9.88 -13.28 3.61
C PRO A 54 -8.60 -13.69 2.86
N ALA A 55 -7.88 -14.68 3.39
CA ALA A 55 -6.64 -15.16 2.79
C ALA A 55 -6.78 -15.56 1.30
N SER A 56 -7.92 -16.14 0.93
CA SER A 56 -8.26 -16.51 -0.46
C SER A 56 -8.40 -15.29 -1.39
N GLY A 57 -8.74 -14.12 -0.87
CA GLY A 57 -8.87 -12.88 -1.62
C GLY A 57 -7.52 -12.28 -2.03
N PHE A 58 -6.41 -12.66 -1.38
CA PHE A 58 -5.09 -12.13 -1.71
C PHE A 58 -4.57 -12.61 -3.06
N GLN A 59 -4.78 -13.89 -3.41
CA GLN A 59 -4.36 -14.41 -4.71
C GLN A 59 -5.10 -13.71 -5.86
N ILE A 60 -6.40 -13.46 -5.66
CA ILE A 60 -7.23 -12.76 -6.63
C ILE A 60 -6.76 -11.31 -6.79
N ALA A 61 -6.50 -10.63 -5.67
CA ALA A 61 -5.97 -9.27 -5.70
C ALA A 61 -4.61 -9.22 -6.40
N PHE A 62 -3.71 -10.16 -6.11
CA PHE A 62 -2.40 -10.24 -6.74
C PHE A 62 -2.51 -10.39 -8.27
N ASN A 63 -3.35 -11.31 -8.74
CA ASN A 63 -3.60 -11.53 -10.17
C ASN A 63 -4.29 -10.33 -10.84
N MET A 64 -4.95 -9.44 -10.09
CA MET A 64 -5.53 -8.21 -10.62
C MET A 64 -4.45 -7.12 -10.83
N PHE A 65 -3.38 -7.16 -10.04
CA PHE A 65 -2.24 -6.26 -10.19
C PHE A 65 -1.25 -6.74 -11.25
N ASP A 66 -1.01 -8.06 -11.34
CA ASP A 66 -0.14 -8.69 -12.34
C ASP A 66 -0.83 -8.68 -13.72
N THR A 67 -0.53 -7.67 -14.52
CA THR A 67 -1.19 -7.44 -15.82
C THR A 67 -0.50 -8.15 -16.97
N ASP A 68 0.79 -8.45 -16.82
CA ASP A 68 1.61 -9.12 -17.83
C ASP A 68 1.72 -10.65 -17.60
N GLY A 69 1.25 -11.15 -16.45
CA GLY A 69 1.21 -12.56 -16.11
C GLY A 69 2.55 -13.12 -15.64
N ASN A 70 3.50 -12.28 -15.24
CA ASN A 70 4.85 -12.68 -14.85
C ASN A 70 4.95 -13.18 -13.40
N GLN A 71 3.83 -13.26 -12.68
CA GLN A 71 3.71 -13.67 -11.27
C GLN A 71 4.45 -12.74 -10.30
N ARG A 72 4.62 -11.48 -10.67
CA ARG A 72 5.18 -10.41 -9.86
C ARG A 72 4.32 -9.16 -10.06
N VAL A 73 4.48 -8.21 -9.15
CA VAL A 73 3.86 -6.89 -9.27
C VAL A 73 4.98 -5.88 -9.23
N ASP A 74 5.19 -5.21 -10.35
CA ASP A 74 6.18 -4.14 -10.45
C ASP A 74 5.61 -2.78 -9.99
N LYS A 75 6.47 -1.76 -9.97
CA LYS A 75 6.08 -0.41 -9.54
C LYS A 75 5.01 0.19 -10.45
N ASN A 76 5.10 -0.02 -11.76
CA ASN A 76 4.16 0.53 -12.72
C ASN A 76 2.81 -0.16 -12.57
N GLU A 77 2.78 -1.48 -12.45
CA GLU A 77 1.57 -2.28 -12.21
C GLU A 77 0.86 -1.85 -10.93
N PHE A 78 1.61 -1.67 -9.84
CA PHE A 78 1.08 -1.14 -8.59
C PHE A 78 0.50 0.28 -8.73
N LEU A 79 1.17 1.15 -9.48
CA LEU A 79 0.75 2.55 -9.67
C LEU A 79 -0.41 2.71 -10.65
N VAL A 80 -0.49 1.89 -11.70
CA VAL A 80 -1.58 1.91 -12.70
C VAL A 80 -2.90 1.58 -12.02
N VAL A 81 -2.92 0.58 -11.14
CA VAL A 81 -4.11 0.20 -10.37
C VAL A 81 -4.46 1.25 -9.31
N SER A 82 -3.45 1.92 -8.73
CA SER A 82 -3.64 3.02 -7.77
C SER A 82 -4.22 4.30 -8.41
N THR A 83 -3.91 4.57 -9.68
CA THR A 83 -4.27 5.83 -10.37
C THR A 83 -5.64 5.76 -11.07
N ASN A 84 -6.11 4.57 -11.44
CA ASN A 84 -7.48 4.34 -11.96
C ASN A 84 -8.60 4.44 -10.88
N ILE A 85 -8.31 4.99 -9.68
CA ILE A 85 -9.21 5.32 -8.56
C ILE A 85 -9.88 4.13 -7.83
N TYR A 86 -9.26 2.95 -7.74
CA TYR A 86 -10.01 1.72 -7.37
C TYR A 86 -11.12 1.44 -8.38
N CYS A 87 -10.81 1.32 -9.66
CA CYS A 87 -11.85 1.17 -10.67
C CYS A 87 -12.73 -0.10 -10.47
N LEU A 88 -12.31 -0.98 -9.57
CA LEU A 88 -13.18 -1.73 -8.67
C LEU A 88 -12.81 -1.36 -7.22
N PHE A 89 -13.56 -0.57 -6.45
CA PHE A 89 -13.27 -0.47 -5.01
C PHE A 89 -13.50 -1.81 -4.30
N PHE A 90 -14.08 -2.85 -4.91
CA PHE A 90 -15.53 -3.08 -4.89
C PHE A 90 -16.36 -2.88 -6.17
N LYS A 91 -16.08 -3.55 -7.31
CA LYS A 91 -17.29 -4.13 -7.98
C LYS A 91 -17.95 -5.20 -7.10
N THR A 92 -17.19 -5.74 -6.14
CA THR A 92 -17.58 -6.86 -5.27
C THR A 92 -17.36 -6.53 -3.79
N LEU A 93 -17.97 -5.47 -3.28
CA LEU A 93 -18.65 -5.59 -1.96
C LEU A 93 -20.11 -6.02 -2.20
N ASN A 94 -20.56 -5.97 -3.46
CA ASN A 94 -21.96 -5.96 -3.88
C ASN A 94 -22.36 -7.23 -4.66
N HIS A 95 -21.71 -8.37 -4.43
CA HIS A 95 -22.25 -9.66 -4.91
C HIS A 95 -21.98 -10.86 -3.96
N ILE A 96 -21.57 -10.60 -2.73
CA ILE A 96 -21.72 -11.47 -1.55
C ILE A 96 -22.07 -10.56 -0.38
#